data_AF-A0A1B6F3B3-F1
#
_entry.id   AF-A0A1B6F3B3-F1
#
_cell.length_a   1.000
_cell.length_b   1.000
_cell.length_c   1.000
_cell.angle_alpha   90.00
_cell.angle_beta   90.00
_cell.angle_gamma   90.00
#
_symmetry.space_group_name_H-M   'P 1'
#
loop_
_entity.id
_entity.type
_entity.pdbx_description
1 polymer ?
#
loop_
_entity_poly.entity_id
_entity_poly.type
_entity_poly.pdbx_seq_one_letter_code
_entity_poly.pdbx_strand_id
1 'polypeptide(L)'
;PPSNLNNIKKTLLKKFLVQVNRFLPSYCMSQKIEKPVLQGQRIKTRKRDEKEKYDPTGFRDSIIQGLDKAGTDLEAISKFLDTAGSKLDYRRYGEALFDILIAGGLLVPGGSIAQDGDKLCKTKACVFEAPADMASMRNYEQVFIKLMRRYKYLEKMFEDEMKKILVFVKGFNEQERIKLARMTALWISNGSVPPTVLQVLINEHLVKDNIALDFLIEVFVTW
;
A
#
# COMPACT_ATOMS: atom_id res chain seq x y z
N PRO A 1 -25.07 -8.35 27.02
CA PRO A 1 -25.93 -8.64 25.84
C PRO A 1 -25.20 -8.33 24.51
N PRO A 2 -24.38 -9.26 24.00
CA PRO A 2 -23.55 -9.11 22.79
C PRO A 2 -24.30 -9.30 21.45
N SER A 3 -25.59 -9.65 21.48
CA SER A 3 -26.41 -9.94 20.28
C SER A 3 -26.84 -8.71 19.49
N ASN A 4 -26.90 -7.53 20.13
CA ASN A 4 -27.41 -6.32 19.48
C ASN A 4 -26.36 -5.64 18.59
N LEU A 5 -25.08 -5.70 18.98
CA LEU A 5 -23.97 -5.12 18.21
C LEU A 5 -23.77 -5.86 16.88
N ASN A 6 -23.88 -7.19 16.87
CA ASN A 6 -23.75 -7.99 15.66
C ASN A 6 -24.86 -7.74 14.63
N ASN A 7 -26.07 -7.40 15.08
CA ASN A 7 -27.17 -7.04 14.17
C ASN A 7 -26.99 -5.64 13.59
N ILE A 8 -26.50 -4.68 14.38
CA ILE A 8 -26.15 -3.34 13.91
C ILE A 8 -25.01 -3.43 12.87
N LYS A 9 -23.97 -4.22 13.17
CA LYS A 9 -22.85 -4.51 12.26
C LYS A 9 -23.31 -5.10 10.92
N LYS A 10 -24.19 -6.12 10.93
CA LYS A 10 -24.76 -6.72 9.70
C LYS A 10 -25.60 -5.74 8.88
N THR A 11 -26.31 -4.83 9.55
CA THR A 11 -27.19 -3.86 8.89
C THR A 11 -26.37 -2.75 8.21
N LEU A 12 -25.28 -2.30 8.84
CA LEU A 12 -24.34 -1.35 8.25
C LEU A 12 -23.63 -1.93 7.02
N LEU A 13 -23.18 -3.18 7.08
CA LEU A 13 -22.53 -3.87 5.96
C LEU A 13 -23.46 -3.97 4.73
N LYS A 14 -24.74 -4.31 4.96
CA LYS A 14 -25.75 -4.39 3.88
C LYS A 14 -26.03 -3.02 3.25
N LYS A 15 -26.10 -1.95 4.04
CA LYS A 15 -26.32 -0.59 3.52
C LYS A 15 -25.12 -0.10 2.69
N PHE A 16 -23.89 -0.42 3.12
CA PHE A 16 -22.68 -0.10 2.37
C PHE A 16 -22.62 -0.82 1.02
N LEU A 17 -22.95 -2.12 0.99
CA LEU A 17 -22.98 -2.94 -0.24
C LEU A 17 -23.92 -2.38 -1.33
N VAL A 18 -25.07 -1.83 -0.94
CA VAL A 18 -26.06 -1.29 -1.88
C VAL A 18 -25.60 0.05 -2.48
N GLN A 19 -24.88 0.87 -1.72
CA GLN A 19 -24.42 2.19 -2.17
C GLN A 19 -23.28 2.08 -3.20
N VAL A 20 -22.45 1.03 -3.09
CA VAL A 20 -21.20 0.89 -3.85
C VAL A 20 -21.41 0.23 -5.23
N ASN A 21 -22.41 -0.64 -5.38
CA ASN A 21 -22.70 -1.32 -6.64
C ASN A 21 -23.30 -0.42 -7.76
N ARG A 22 -23.47 0.89 -7.53
CA ARG A 22 -24.00 1.83 -8.52
C ARG A 22 -22.95 2.45 -9.46
N PHE A 23 -21.67 2.12 -9.29
CA PHE A 23 -20.58 2.65 -10.12
C PHE A 23 -19.77 1.51 -10.75
N LEU A 24 -20.22 1.02 -11.92
CA LEU A 24 -19.41 0.14 -12.77
C LEU A 24 -19.54 0.58 -14.24
N PRO A 25 -18.43 0.91 -14.93
CA PRO A 25 -18.34 0.78 -16.37
C PRO A 25 -17.89 -0.63 -16.75
N SER A 26 -18.56 -1.19 -17.75
CA SER A 26 -18.27 -2.48 -18.39
C SER A 26 -16.91 -2.45 -19.10
N TYR A 27 -16.03 -3.43 -18.80
CA TYR A 27 -14.76 -3.62 -19.51
C TYR A 27 -14.94 -4.66 -20.62
N CYS A 28 -14.68 -4.24 -21.87
CA CYS A 28 -14.76 -5.06 -23.07
C CYS A 28 -13.41 -5.78 -23.34
N MET A 29 -13.47 -7.07 -23.65
CA MET A 29 -12.33 -7.92 -24.00
C MET A 29 -11.86 -7.63 -25.44
N SER A 30 -10.61 -7.18 -25.62
CA SER A 30 -10.01 -6.99 -26.95
C SER A 30 -9.10 -8.17 -27.30
N GLN A 31 -9.51 -8.97 -28.29
CA GLN A 31 -8.71 -10.05 -28.87
C GLN A 31 -7.67 -9.45 -29.84
N LYS A 32 -6.38 -9.74 -29.60
CA LYS A 32 -5.27 -9.27 -30.43
C LYS A 32 -5.20 -10.07 -31.74
N ILE A 33 -5.29 -9.37 -32.87
CA ILE A 33 -4.97 -9.85 -34.21
C ILE A 33 -3.47 -9.62 -34.44
N GLU A 34 -2.73 -10.68 -34.78
CA GLU A 34 -1.30 -10.63 -35.09
C GLU A 34 -1.05 -9.88 -36.41
N LYS A 35 -0.06 -8.98 -36.42
CA LYS A 35 0.33 -8.21 -37.61
C LYS A 35 1.53 -8.88 -38.32
N PRO A 36 1.61 -8.80 -39.65
CA PRO A 36 2.59 -9.51 -40.46
C PRO A 36 4.02 -8.96 -40.28
N VAL A 37 5.00 -9.85 -40.41
CA VAL A 37 6.43 -9.57 -40.20
C VAL A 37 7.06 -9.00 -41.48
N LEU A 38 7.62 -7.79 -41.40
CA LEU A 38 8.45 -7.20 -42.45
C LEU A 38 9.91 -7.66 -42.27
N GLN A 39 10.36 -8.54 -43.15
CA GLN A 39 11.77 -8.87 -43.34
C GLN A 39 12.52 -7.67 -43.94
N GLY A 40 13.74 -7.39 -43.44
CA GLY A 40 14.79 -6.84 -44.30
C GLY A 40 15.26 -5.39 -44.13
N GLN A 41 15.34 -4.82 -42.92
CA GLN A 41 16.12 -3.58 -42.72
C GLN A 41 17.22 -3.77 -41.66
N ARG A 42 18.49 -3.73 -42.10
CA ARG A 42 19.67 -3.80 -41.24
C ARG A 42 19.83 -2.49 -40.47
N ILE A 43 19.16 -2.40 -39.32
CA ILE A 43 19.30 -1.27 -38.41
C ILE A 43 20.64 -1.41 -37.67
N LYS A 44 21.51 -0.40 -37.81
CA LYS A 44 22.73 -0.27 -37.02
C LYS A 44 22.32 -0.07 -35.55
N THR A 45 22.66 -1.03 -34.70
CA THR A 45 22.38 -0.99 -33.26
C THR A 45 23.19 0.12 -32.60
N ARG A 46 22.50 1.13 -32.05
CA ARG A 46 23.09 2.05 -31.06
C ARG A 46 23.31 1.27 -29.76
N LYS A 47 24.33 1.67 -28.98
CA LYS A 47 24.66 1.09 -27.67
C LYS A 47 23.37 0.84 -26.89
N ARG A 48 23.15 -0.43 -26.57
CA ARG A 48 22.04 -0.90 -25.76
C ARG A 48 22.23 -0.28 -24.39
N ASP A 49 21.45 0.75 -24.06
CA ASP A 49 21.33 1.19 -22.67
C ASP A 49 20.98 -0.05 -21.86
N GLU A 50 21.86 -0.42 -20.93
CA GLU A 50 21.61 -1.49 -19.98
C GLU A 50 20.34 -1.12 -19.24
N LYS A 51 19.24 -1.77 -19.58
CA LYS A 51 17.99 -1.65 -18.85
C LYS A 51 18.33 -2.05 -17.41
N GLU A 52 18.39 -1.07 -16.50
CA GLU A 52 18.74 -1.31 -15.10
C GLU A 52 18.03 -2.59 -14.63
N LYS A 53 18.78 -3.53 -14.07
CA LYS A 53 18.21 -4.78 -13.59
C LYS A 53 17.18 -4.45 -12.50
N TYR A 54 16.00 -5.09 -12.55
CA TYR A 54 15.01 -4.90 -11.49
C TYR A 54 15.57 -5.54 -10.22
N ASP A 55 15.91 -4.71 -9.24
CA ASP A 55 16.51 -5.11 -7.98
C ASP A 55 15.73 -4.48 -6.80
N PRO A 56 14.56 -5.04 -6.45
CA PRO A 56 13.74 -4.53 -5.35
C PRO A 56 14.44 -4.69 -3.99
N THR A 57 15.35 -5.67 -3.87
CA THR A 57 16.14 -5.91 -2.66
C THR A 57 17.16 -4.78 -2.45
N GLY A 58 17.92 -4.43 -3.49
CA GLY A 58 18.86 -3.29 -3.43
C GLY A 58 18.17 -1.95 -3.18
N PHE A 59 16.97 -1.75 -3.77
CA PHE A 59 16.13 -0.58 -3.47
C PHE A 59 15.69 -0.56 -2.01
N ARG A 60 15.19 -1.69 -1.49
CA ARG A 60 14.79 -1.83 -0.09
C ARG A 60 15.92 -1.46 0.85
N ASP A 61 17.10 -2.05 0.66
CA ASP A 61 18.23 -1.85 1.55
C ASP A 61 18.71 -0.39 1.55
N SER A 62 18.64 0.29 0.39
CA SER A 62 18.94 1.72 0.26
C SER A 62 17.94 2.59 1.02
N ILE A 63 16.65 2.26 0.95
CA ILE A 63 15.60 2.97 1.69
C ILE A 63 15.73 2.72 3.19
N ILE A 64 15.86 1.47 3.62
CA ILE A 64 16.01 1.09 5.04
C ILE A 64 17.22 1.81 5.64
N GLN A 65 18.38 1.80 4.95
CA GLN A 65 19.57 2.49 5.45
C GLN A 65 19.34 3.99 5.63
N GLY A 66 18.58 4.64 4.74
CA GLY A 66 18.26 6.06 4.85
C GLY A 66 17.26 6.37 5.96
N LEU A 67 16.26 5.51 6.13
CA LEU A 67 15.28 5.61 7.21
C LEU A 67 15.93 5.39 8.59
N ASP A 68 16.82 4.41 8.71
CA ASP A 68 17.55 4.14 9.95
C ASP A 68 18.47 5.31 10.35
N LYS A 69 19.02 6.05 9.37
CA LYS A 69 19.78 7.29 9.62
C LYS A 69 18.89 8.44 10.08
N ALA A 70 17.66 8.51 9.60
CA ALA A 70 16.68 9.51 10.03
C ALA A 70 16.09 9.18 11.42
N GLY A 71 16.14 7.92 11.84
CA GLY A 71 15.67 7.47 13.16
C GLY A 71 14.16 7.57 13.29
N THR A 72 13.70 8.15 14.40
CA THR A 72 12.26 8.37 14.68
C THR A 72 11.75 9.76 14.28
N ASP A 73 12.61 10.59 13.66
CA ASP A 73 12.24 11.93 13.23
C ASP A 73 11.53 11.89 11.87
N LEU A 74 10.22 12.14 11.88
CA LEU A 74 9.35 12.11 10.70
C LEU A 74 9.65 13.25 9.70
N GLU A 75 10.21 14.36 10.17
CA GLU A 75 10.67 15.43 9.27
C GLU A 75 11.93 15.01 8.52
N ALA A 76 12.87 14.40 9.23
CA ALA A 76 14.07 13.83 8.62
C ALA A 76 13.72 12.71 7.62
N ILE A 77 12.75 11.85 7.94
CA ILE A 77 12.24 10.82 7.03
C ILE A 77 11.64 11.46 5.77
N SER A 78 10.77 12.47 5.92
CA SER A 78 10.17 13.18 4.79
C SER A 78 11.25 13.78 3.87
N LYS A 79 12.24 14.47 4.46
CA LYS A 79 13.35 15.11 3.74
C LYS A 79 14.25 14.08 3.05
N PHE A 80 14.49 12.93 3.69
CA PHE A 80 15.23 11.83 3.07
C PHE A 80 14.49 11.30 1.85
N LEU A 81 13.20 10.95 1.97
CA LEU A 81 12.40 10.44 0.84
C LEU A 81 12.36 11.45 -0.32
N ASP A 82 12.22 12.73 0.01
CA ASP A 82 12.27 13.83 -0.92
C ASP A 82 13.60 13.94 -1.69
N THR A 83 14.72 13.70 -1.02
CA THR A 83 16.05 13.79 -1.64
C THR A 83 16.40 12.48 -2.37
N ALA A 84 15.97 11.35 -1.82
CA ALA A 84 16.25 10.02 -2.31
C ALA A 84 15.50 9.74 -3.62
N GLY A 85 14.29 10.26 -3.82
CA GLY A 85 13.56 10.10 -5.08
C GLY A 85 14.19 10.78 -6.30
N SER A 86 15.23 11.60 -6.13
CA SER A 86 16.06 12.08 -7.25
C SER A 86 17.16 11.08 -7.66
N LYS A 87 17.52 10.14 -6.78
CA LYS A 87 18.54 9.12 -7.00
C LYS A 87 17.95 7.72 -7.21
N LEU A 88 16.83 7.43 -6.55
CA LEU A 88 16.13 6.16 -6.58
C LEU A 88 14.90 6.26 -7.48
N ASP A 89 14.64 5.21 -8.24
CA ASP A 89 13.52 5.18 -9.18
C ASP A 89 12.20 4.77 -8.49
N TYR A 90 11.49 5.74 -7.93
CA TYR A 90 10.17 5.54 -7.33
C TYR A 90 9.09 5.13 -8.32
N ARG A 91 9.26 5.40 -9.62
CA ARG A 91 8.28 4.99 -10.62
C ARG A 91 8.30 3.48 -10.82
N ARG A 92 9.48 2.88 -10.70
CA ARG A 92 9.67 1.44 -10.84
C ARG A 92 9.47 0.68 -9.53
N TYR A 93 9.87 1.27 -8.41
CA TYR A 93 9.85 0.63 -7.10
C TYR A 93 8.79 1.20 -6.15
N GLY A 94 7.78 1.90 -6.67
CA GLY A 94 6.73 2.52 -5.83
C GLY A 94 5.97 1.51 -4.96
N GLU A 95 5.67 0.32 -5.47
CA GLU A 95 5.08 -0.79 -4.68
C GLU A 95 5.98 -1.16 -3.50
N ALA A 96 7.26 -1.46 -3.79
CA ALA A 96 8.27 -1.77 -2.78
C ALA A 96 8.46 -0.62 -1.77
N LEU A 97 8.39 0.63 -2.20
CA LEU A 97 8.49 1.79 -1.33
C LEU A 97 7.36 1.82 -0.31
N PHE A 98 6.12 1.60 -0.74
CA PHE A 98 4.96 1.61 0.16
C PHE A 98 4.93 0.40 1.10
N ASP A 99 5.36 -0.78 0.64
CA ASP A 99 5.58 -1.94 1.51
C ASP A 99 6.53 -1.59 2.66
N ILE A 100 7.66 -0.93 2.35
CA ILE A 100 8.66 -0.55 3.34
C ILE A 100 8.12 0.52 4.30
N LEU A 101 7.42 1.54 3.80
CA LEU A 101 6.88 2.61 4.65
C LEU A 101 5.77 2.12 5.58
N ILE A 102 4.95 1.17 5.15
CA ILE A 102 3.83 0.64 5.93
C ILE A 102 4.32 -0.48 6.87
N ALA A 103 4.87 -1.55 6.31
CA ALA A 103 5.23 -2.76 7.04
C ALA A 103 6.68 -2.79 7.55
N GLY A 104 7.54 -1.91 7.04
CA GLY A 104 8.96 -1.86 7.39
C GLY A 104 9.87 -2.68 6.50
N GLY A 105 9.32 -3.41 5.53
CA GLY A 105 10.08 -4.23 4.58
C GLY A 105 9.21 -4.66 3.40
N LEU A 106 9.80 -5.40 2.46
CA LEU A 106 9.06 -5.90 1.29
C LEU A 106 8.02 -6.93 1.75
N LEU A 107 6.75 -6.76 1.37
CA LEU A 107 5.70 -7.71 1.71
C LEU A 107 5.67 -8.85 0.68
N VAL A 108 5.72 -10.09 1.17
CA VAL A 108 5.45 -11.27 0.33
C VAL A 108 3.96 -11.59 0.33
N PRO A 109 3.46 -12.32 -0.69
CA PRO A 109 2.09 -12.81 -0.69
C PRO A 109 1.78 -13.57 0.60
N GLY A 110 0.75 -13.12 1.32
CA GLY A 110 0.38 -13.67 2.63
C GLY A 110 0.65 -12.74 3.83
N GLY A 111 1.22 -11.55 3.61
CA GLY A 111 1.31 -10.50 4.65
C GLY A 111 2.52 -10.63 5.58
N SER A 112 3.48 -11.48 5.24
CA SER A 112 4.76 -11.55 5.94
C SER A 112 5.81 -10.67 5.25
N ILE A 113 6.82 -10.24 6.01
CA ILE A 113 7.96 -9.50 5.46
C ILE A 113 8.92 -10.50 4.80
N ALA A 114 9.39 -10.20 3.60
CA ALA A 114 10.39 -10.97 2.89
C ALA A 114 11.67 -11.09 3.74
N GLN A 115 12.02 -12.31 4.12
CA GLN A 115 13.25 -12.62 4.83
C GLN A 115 14.34 -12.99 3.81
N ASP A 116 15.50 -12.36 3.93
CA ASP A 116 16.68 -12.67 3.11
C ASP A 116 17.73 -13.31 4.04
N GLY A 117 17.50 -14.58 4.39
CA GLY A 117 18.30 -15.31 5.38
C GLY A 117 18.15 -14.77 6.82
N ASP A 118 19.27 -14.66 7.55
CA ASP A 118 19.35 -14.26 8.98
C ASP A 118 19.28 -12.74 9.24
N LYS A 119 19.19 -11.90 8.20
CA LYS A 119 19.12 -10.44 8.38
C LYS A 119 17.68 -9.99 8.57
N LEU A 120 17.45 -9.24 9.65
CA LEU A 120 16.22 -8.46 9.85
C LEU A 120 16.13 -7.38 8.75
N CYS A 121 15.45 -7.69 7.65
CA CYS A 121 15.14 -6.76 6.56
C CYS A 121 13.93 -5.87 6.91
N LYS A 122 13.84 -5.41 8.17
CA LYS A 122 12.76 -4.59 8.69
C LYS A 122 13.31 -3.31 9.30
N THR A 123 12.83 -2.16 8.85
CA THR A 123 13.11 -0.87 9.51
C THR A 123 12.13 -0.64 10.67
N LYS A 124 12.59 0.12 11.68
CA LYS A 124 11.75 0.59 12.78
C LYS A 124 10.97 1.87 12.44
N ALA A 125 11.35 2.54 11.37
CA ALA A 125 10.72 3.77 10.90
C ALA A 125 9.54 3.50 9.95
N CYS A 126 8.58 2.67 10.37
CA CYS A 126 7.40 2.32 9.59
C CYS A 126 6.11 2.47 10.40
N VAL A 127 4.97 2.49 9.69
CA VAL A 127 3.64 2.65 10.30
C VAL A 127 3.35 1.54 11.32
N PHE A 128 3.76 0.30 11.06
CA PHE A 128 3.48 -0.82 11.96
C PHE A 128 4.25 -0.74 13.29
N GLU A 129 5.40 -0.08 13.31
CA GLU A 129 6.19 0.16 14.53
C GLU A 129 5.77 1.46 15.25
N ALA A 130 5.03 2.35 14.57
CA ALA A 130 4.51 3.58 15.16
C ALA A 130 3.56 3.28 16.35
N PRO A 131 3.56 4.11 17.40
CA PRO A 131 2.58 3.97 18.48
C PRO A 131 1.17 4.20 17.92
N ALA A 132 0.18 3.47 18.47
CA ALA A 132 -1.17 3.43 17.92
C ALA A 132 -1.99 4.72 18.18
N ASP A 133 -1.40 5.76 18.75
CA ASP A 133 -2.09 7.01 19.06
C ASP A 133 -2.38 7.84 17.80
N MET A 134 -3.49 8.60 17.82
CA MET A 134 -3.91 9.38 16.67
C MET A 134 -2.93 10.50 16.30
N ALA A 135 -2.19 11.05 17.26
CA ALA A 135 -1.22 12.12 16.99
C ALA A 135 -0.06 11.60 16.14
N SER A 136 0.52 10.46 16.53
CA SER A 136 1.56 9.76 15.78
C SER A 136 1.06 9.31 14.40
N MET A 137 -0.15 8.75 14.30
CA MET A 137 -0.74 8.35 13.01
C MET A 137 -0.89 9.53 12.05
N ARG A 138 -1.33 10.69 12.54
CA ARG A 138 -1.40 11.94 11.76
C ARG A 138 -0.01 12.42 11.32
N ASN A 139 1.00 12.28 12.17
CA ASN A 139 2.36 12.64 11.79
C ASN A 139 2.91 11.74 10.68
N TYR A 140 2.65 10.42 10.74
CA TYR A 140 2.98 9.50 9.65
C TYR A 140 2.20 9.85 8.38
N GLU A 141 0.90 10.15 8.49
CA GLU A 141 0.07 10.60 7.36
C GLU A 141 0.71 11.81 6.64
N GLN A 142 1.27 12.78 7.39
CA GLN A 142 1.95 13.93 6.79
C GLN A 142 3.15 13.54 5.91
N VAL A 143 3.88 12.47 6.25
CA VAL A 143 4.99 11.96 5.42
C VAL A 143 4.46 11.50 4.06
N PHE A 144 3.36 10.75 4.04
CA PHE A 144 2.72 10.29 2.80
C PHE A 144 2.19 11.47 1.98
N ILE A 145 1.52 12.44 2.61
CA ILE A 145 0.99 13.63 1.93
C ILE A 145 2.14 14.40 1.26
N LYS A 146 3.25 14.64 1.97
CA LYS A 146 4.43 15.33 1.42
C LYS A 146 5.02 14.57 0.23
N LEU A 147 5.17 13.25 0.37
CA LEU A 147 5.70 12.37 -0.68
C LEU A 147 4.83 12.39 -1.94
N MET A 148 3.51 12.19 -1.82
CA MET A 148 2.58 12.16 -2.95
C MET A 148 2.38 13.53 -3.60
N ARG A 149 2.47 14.62 -2.82
CA ARG A 149 2.45 15.99 -3.37
C ARG A 149 3.62 16.24 -4.32
N ARG A 150 4.79 15.66 -4.03
CA ARG A 150 5.99 15.81 -4.88
C ARG A 150 6.03 14.82 -6.04
N TYR A 151 5.65 13.58 -5.78
CA TYR A 151 5.67 12.50 -6.77
C TYR A 151 4.24 12.06 -7.09
N LYS A 152 3.49 12.89 -7.83
CA LYS A 152 2.06 12.69 -8.09
C LYS A 152 1.69 11.34 -8.72
N TYR A 153 2.60 10.75 -9.50
CA TYR A 153 2.40 9.41 -10.07
C TYR A 153 2.33 8.29 -9.02
N LEU A 154 2.88 8.52 -7.82
CA LEU A 154 2.82 7.56 -6.72
C LEU A 154 1.40 7.40 -6.17
N GLU A 155 0.49 8.36 -6.34
CA GLU A 155 -0.90 8.22 -5.86
C GLU A 155 -1.58 7.00 -6.48
N LYS A 156 -1.37 6.78 -7.79
CA LYS A 156 -1.97 5.63 -8.45
C LYS A 156 -1.36 4.32 -7.96
N MET A 157 -0.03 4.30 -7.77
CA MET A 157 0.67 3.13 -7.24
C MET A 157 0.26 2.86 -5.79
N PHE A 158 0.01 3.90 -5.00
CA PHE A 158 -0.43 3.79 -3.62
C PHE A 158 -1.83 3.18 -3.52
N GLU A 159 -2.77 3.61 -4.38
CA GLU A 159 -4.11 3.03 -4.45
C GLU A 159 -4.04 1.52 -4.74
N ASP A 160 -3.24 1.12 -5.73
CA ASP A 160 -3.13 -0.27 -6.15
C ASP A 160 -2.40 -1.12 -5.08
N GLU A 161 -1.37 -0.58 -4.43
CA GLU A 161 -0.70 -1.23 -3.30
C GLU A 161 -1.63 -1.36 -2.09
N MET A 162 -2.44 -0.34 -1.78
CA MET A 162 -3.42 -0.42 -0.70
C MET A 162 -4.43 -1.54 -0.91
N LYS A 163 -4.90 -1.77 -2.14
CA LYS A 163 -5.75 -2.93 -2.44
C LYS A 163 -5.03 -4.24 -2.13
N LYS A 164 -3.76 -4.36 -2.51
CA LYS A 164 -2.93 -5.56 -2.29
C LYS A 164 -2.68 -5.79 -0.78
N ILE A 165 -2.30 -4.76 -0.03
CA ILE A 165 -2.13 -4.84 1.43
C ILE A 165 -3.44 -5.25 2.11
N LEU A 166 -4.58 -4.73 1.68
CA LEU A 166 -5.89 -5.08 2.24
C LEU A 166 -6.27 -6.56 2.00
N VAL A 167 -5.78 -7.20 0.92
CA VAL A 167 -5.92 -8.66 0.74
C VAL A 167 -5.18 -9.44 1.84
N PHE A 168 -4.04 -8.92 2.28
CA PHE A 168 -3.15 -9.59 3.23
C PHE A 168 -3.46 -9.30 4.70
N VAL A 169 -4.56 -8.61 5.00
CA VAL A 169 -4.96 -8.25 6.38
C VAL A 169 -5.01 -9.46 7.32
N LYS A 170 -5.34 -10.65 6.80
CA LYS A 170 -5.32 -11.90 7.57
C LYS A 170 -3.92 -12.30 8.07
N GLY A 171 -2.86 -11.93 7.36
CA GLY A 171 -1.47 -12.21 7.72
C GLY A 171 -0.90 -11.28 8.79
N PHE A 172 -1.56 -10.14 9.05
CA PHE A 172 -1.10 -9.16 10.04
C PHE A 172 -1.61 -9.47 11.45
N ASN A 173 -0.86 -9.05 12.45
CA ASN A 173 -1.26 -9.12 13.85
C ASN A 173 -2.41 -8.16 14.16
N GLU A 174 -3.14 -8.39 15.25
CA GLU A 174 -4.29 -7.55 15.63
C GLU A 174 -3.91 -6.07 15.78
N GLN A 175 -2.78 -5.78 16.43
CA GLN A 175 -2.27 -4.41 16.59
C GLN A 175 -1.92 -3.77 15.24
N GLU A 176 -1.31 -4.52 14.32
CA GLU A 176 -0.98 -4.03 12.98
C GLU A 176 -2.25 -3.74 12.17
N ARG A 177 -3.28 -4.59 12.29
CA ARG A 177 -4.59 -4.35 11.67
C ARG A 177 -5.25 -3.07 12.17
N ILE A 178 -5.21 -2.81 13.47
CA ILE A 178 -5.75 -1.57 14.07
C ILE A 178 -5.01 -0.34 13.52
N LYS A 179 -3.67 -0.37 13.51
CA LYS A 179 -2.86 0.72 12.96
C LYS A 179 -3.14 0.95 11.47
N LEU A 180 -3.22 -0.12 10.70
CA LEU A 180 -3.53 -0.07 9.27
C LEU A 180 -4.95 0.49 9.03
N ALA A 181 -5.95 0.08 9.82
CA ALA A 181 -7.30 0.60 9.73
C ALA A 181 -7.36 2.10 10.01
N ARG A 182 -6.69 2.55 11.09
CA ARG A 182 -6.58 3.98 11.44
C ARG A 182 -5.94 4.79 10.32
N MET A 183 -4.80 4.33 9.80
CA MET A 183 -4.12 5.00 8.68
C MET A 183 -4.97 5.01 7.41
N THR A 184 -5.69 3.92 7.14
CA THR A 184 -6.61 3.85 5.99
C THR A 184 -7.72 4.87 6.10
N ALA A 185 -8.29 5.07 7.30
CA ALA A 185 -9.28 6.12 7.55
C ALA A 185 -8.71 7.51 7.28
N LEU A 186 -7.48 7.79 7.73
CA LEU A 186 -6.78 9.06 7.50
C LEU A 186 -6.54 9.30 6.00
N TRP A 187 -5.99 8.31 5.28
CA TRP A 187 -5.75 8.40 3.84
C TRP A 187 -7.03 8.55 3.01
N ILE A 188 -8.15 7.98 3.46
CA ILE A 188 -9.45 8.23 2.83
C ILE A 188 -9.92 9.65 3.11
N SER A 189 -9.76 10.13 4.35
CA SER A 189 -10.21 11.46 4.77
C SER A 189 -9.51 12.60 4.04
N ASN A 190 -8.21 12.44 3.77
CA ASN A 190 -7.42 13.45 3.08
C ASN A 190 -7.43 13.30 1.54
N GLY A 191 -8.09 12.27 1.01
CA GLY A 191 -8.21 12.01 -0.43
C GLY A 191 -7.01 11.32 -1.08
N SER A 192 -6.04 10.83 -0.31
CA SER A 192 -4.89 10.06 -0.83
C SER A 192 -5.30 8.71 -1.39
N VAL A 193 -6.36 8.11 -0.84
CA VAL A 193 -6.86 6.80 -1.24
C VAL A 193 -8.39 6.86 -1.40
N PRO A 194 -8.96 6.41 -2.52
CA PRO A 194 -10.41 6.37 -2.67
C PRO A 194 -11.04 5.31 -1.75
N PRO A 195 -12.25 5.54 -1.20
CA PRO A 195 -12.94 4.55 -0.37
C PRO A 195 -13.19 3.19 -1.05
N THR A 196 -13.10 3.13 -2.37
CA THR A 196 -13.28 1.91 -3.18
C THR A 196 -12.27 0.82 -2.84
N VAL A 197 -11.11 1.14 -2.28
CA VAL A 197 -10.12 0.12 -1.85
C VAL A 197 -10.68 -0.81 -0.77
N LEU A 198 -11.62 -0.34 0.05
CA LEU A 198 -12.24 -1.13 1.11
C LEU A 198 -13.12 -2.27 0.57
N GLN A 199 -13.50 -2.24 -0.71
CA GLN A 199 -14.26 -3.32 -1.34
C GLN A 199 -13.52 -4.65 -1.31
N VAL A 200 -12.18 -4.62 -1.31
CA VAL A 200 -11.33 -5.82 -1.25
C VAL A 200 -11.55 -6.62 0.05
N LEU A 201 -11.98 -5.94 1.11
CA LEU A 201 -12.31 -6.59 2.40
C LEU A 201 -13.58 -7.44 2.33
N ILE A 202 -14.43 -7.25 1.32
CA ILE A 202 -15.65 -8.05 1.09
C ILE A 202 -15.28 -9.37 0.41
N ASN A 203 -14.26 -10.05 0.93
CA ASN A 203 -13.86 -11.39 0.52
C ASN A 203 -14.48 -12.40 1.51
N GLU A 204 -15.03 -13.50 0.99
CA GLU A 204 -15.72 -14.52 1.79
C GLU A 204 -14.86 -15.02 2.97
N HIS A 205 -13.56 -15.19 2.76
CA HIS A 205 -12.65 -15.65 3.81
C HIS A 205 -12.48 -14.62 4.94
N LEU A 206 -12.35 -13.34 4.62
CA LEU A 206 -12.18 -12.27 5.60
C LEU A 206 -13.48 -11.96 6.36
N VAL A 207 -14.63 -12.15 5.70
CA VAL A 207 -15.95 -11.97 6.30
C VAL A 207 -16.29 -13.12 7.26
N LYS A 208 -15.94 -14.37 6.92
CA LYS A 208 -16.16 -15.54 7.79
C LYS A 208 -15.40 -15.41 9.12
N ASP A 209 -14.16 -14.91 9.06
CA ASP A 209 -13.29 -14.77 10.24
C ASP A 209 -13.58 -13.48 11.05
N ASN A 210 -14.61 -12.70 10.71
CA ASN A 210 -14.92 -11.36 11.25
C ASN A 210 -13.83 -10.28 11.09
N ILE A 211 -12.68 -10.62 10.48
CA ILE A 211 -11.55 -9.71 10.27
C ILE A 211 -11.96 -8.48 9.46
N ALA A 212 -12.72 -8.67 8.36
CA ALA A 212 -13.18 -7.57 7.53
C ALA A 212 -14.08 -6.60 8.31
N LEU A 213 -14.95 -7.15 9.17
CA LEU A 213 -15.91 -6.38 9.94
C LEU A 213 -15.21 -5.57 11.04
N ASP A 214 -14.29 -6.19 11.77
CA ASP A 214 -13.54 -5.51 12.83
C ASP A 214 -12.62 -4.44 12.26
N PHE A 215 -11.98 -4.69 11.11
CA PHE A 215 -11.21 -3.68 10.38
C PHE A 215 -12.07 -2.48 9.97
N LEU A 216 -13.23 -2.72 9.37
CA LEU A 216 -14.14 -1.64 8.94
C LEU A 216 -14.67 -0.81 10.11
N ILE A 217 -14.96 -1.44 11.25
CA ILE A 217 -15.38 -0.70 12.45
C ILE A 217 -14.28 0.23 12.90
N GLU A 218 -13.03 -0.25 12.96
CA GLU A 218 -11.90 0.59 13.35
C GLU A 218 -11.71 1.76 12.38
N VAL A 219 -11.87 1.53 11.07
CA VAL A 219 -11.87 2.62 10.07
C VAL A 219 -12.95 3.66 10.38
N PHE A 220 -14.19 3.24 10.64
CA PHE A 220 -15.31 4.17 10.89
C PHE A 220 -15.25 4.88 12.25
N VAL A 221 -14.67 4.25 13.27
CA VAL A 221 -14.45 4.90 14.57
C VAL A 221 -13.37 5.99 14.47
N THR A 222 -12.44 5.82 13.54
CA THR A 222 -11.32 6.75 13.34
C THR A 222 -11.67 7.95 12.45
N TRP A 223 -12.61 7.75 11.52
CA TRP A 223 -13.09 8.76 10.57
C TRP A 223 -13.83 9.90 11.28
#